data_AF-A0A7X0ZXU8-F1
#
_entry.id   AF-A0A7X0ZXU8-F1
#
_cell.length_a   1.000
_cell.length_b   1.000
_cell.length_c   1.000
_cell.angle_alpha   90.00
_cell.angle_beta   90.00
_cell.angle_gamma   90.00
#
_symmetry.space_group_name_H-M   'P 1'
#
loop_
_entity.id
_entity.type
_entity.pdbx_description
1 polymer ?
#
loop_
_entity_poly.entity_id
_entity_poly.type
_entity_poly.pdbx_seq_one_letter_code
_entity_poly.pdbx_strand_id
1 'polypeptide(L)'
;MASIEFKKEVYDLTLPGLRKMLHDEVNEAFNALDGEVYDGYEDELDTIQTLISNQAVIALEDGFWANGELTFTRVKENEMLVVALCKAGYKVEESNASRSIYVINDNGQEIRISDHKRPAFQTIGGSYSDHDYTEVIVEDNTITNKLLRNNGISKLEEECYYLS
;
A
#
# COMPACT_ATOMS: atom_id res chain seq x y z
N MET A 1 -9.60 9.95 4.51
CA MET A 1 -8.47 9.50 3.68
C MET A 1 -8.98 9.17 2.28
N ALA A 2 -8.22 9.52 1.24
CA ALA A 2 -8.58 9.26 -0.16
C ALA A 2 -7.61 8.24 -0.74
N SER A 3 -7.77 6.97 -0.35
CA SER A 3 -6.86 5.89 -0.76
C SER A 3 -7.55 4.90 -1.67
N ILE A 4 -6.79 4.44 -2.66
CA ILE A 4 -7.26 3.52 -3.66
C ILE A 4 -6.20 2.47 -3.95
N GLU A 5 -6.63 1.23 -4.13
CA GLU A 5 -5.82 0.12 -4.58
C GLU A 5 -5.91 0.03 -6.11
N PHE A 6 -4.76 -0.09 -6.76
CA PHE A 6 -4.65 -0.40 -8.19
C PHE A 6 -3.49 -1.37 -8.37
N LYS A 7 -3.71 -2.47 -9.11
CA LYS A 7 -2.70 -3.53 -9.31
C LYS A 7 -2.01 -4.00 -8.01
N LYS A 8 -2.78 -4.11 -6.91
CA LYS A 8 -2.31 -4.52 -5.57
C LYS A 8 -1.37 -3.54 -4.85
N GLU A 9 -1.24 -2.33 -5.37
CA GLU A 9 -0.54 -1.23 -4.73
C GLU A 9 -1.55 -0.23 -4.21
N VAL A 10 -1.28 0.37 -3.04
CA VAL A 10 -2.16 1.37 -2.42
C VAL A 10 -1.58 2.76 -2.59
N TYR A 11 -2.41 3.68 -3.07
CA TYR A 11 -2.05 5.07 -3.32
C TYR A 11 -2.91 5.99 -2.47
N ASP A 12 -2.28 6.77 -1.59
CA ASP A 12 -2.94 7.91 -0.95
C ASP A 12 -2.99 9.08 -1.93
N LEU A 13 -4.18 9.35 -2.46
CA LEU A 13 -4.42 10.41 -3.42
C LEU A 13 -4.29 11.80 -2.80
N THR A 14 -4.13 11.95 -1.49
CA THR A 14 -3.81 13.26 -0.89
C THR A 14 -2.33 13.61 -1.09
N LEU A 15 -1.45 12.61 -1.26
CA LEU A 15 -0.01 12.78 -1.43
C LEU A 15 0.36 12.98 -2.91
N PRO A 16 0.96 14.11 -3.31
CA PRO A 16 1.30 14.38 -4.72
C PRO A 16 2.23 13.34 -5.34
N GLY A 17 3.18 12.81 -4.58
CA GLY A 17 4.11 11.78 -5.04
C GLY A 17 3.41 10.48 -5.41
N LEU A 18 2.54 9.98 -4.52
CA LEU A 18 1.78 8.75 -4.78
C LEU A 18 0.73 8.94 -5.88
N ARG A 19 0.09 10.12 -5.96
CA ARG A 19 -0.76 10.46 -7.11
C ARG A 19 0.00 10.34 -8.42
N LYS A 20 1.20 10.93 -8.50
CA LYS A 20 2.03 10.85 -9.71
C LYS A 20 2.36 9.40 -10.07
N MET A 21 2.72 8.58 -9.09
CA MET A 21 2.99 7.15 -9.33
C MET A 21 1.76 6.42 -9.89
N LEU A 22 0.57 6.67 -9.34
CA LEU A 22 -0.67 6.10 -9.87
C LEU A 22 -0.94 6.54 -11.31
N HIS A 23 -0.73 7.82 -11.63
CA HIS A 23 -0.85 8.32 -13.01
C HIS A 23 0.07 7.57 -13.97
N ASP A 24 1.34 7.41 -13.58
CA ASP A 24 2.36 6.71 -14.37
C ASP A 24 1.95 5.24 -14.59
N GLU A 25 1.47 4.54 -13.56
CA GLU A 25 1.06 3.14 -13.67
C GLU A 25 -0.23 2.91 -14.45
N VAL A 26 -1.20 3.82 -14.38
CA VAL A 26 -2.40 3.76 -15.23
C VAL A 26 -2.01 3.94 -16.69
N ASN A 27 -1.14 4.90 -17.00
CA ASN A 27 -0.63 5.08 -18.37
C ASN A 27 0.06 3.82 -18.89
N GLU A 28 0.93 3.22 -18.08
CA GLU A 28 1.57 1.94 -18.42
C GLU A 28 0.56 0.82 -18.63
N ALA A 29 -0.49 0.75 -17.80
CA ALA A 29 -1.54 -0.23 -17.95
C ALA A 29 -2.26 -0.09 -19.30
N PHE A 30 -2.67 1.12 -19.68
CA PHE A 30 -3.29 1.41 -20.97
C PHE A 30 -2.36 1.10 -22.15
N ASN A 31 -1.07 1.47 -22.05
CA ASN A 31 -0.09 1.17 -23.10
C ASN A 31 0.15 -0.33 -23.29
N ALA A 32 -0.07 -1.13 -22.24
CA ALA A 32 0.09 -2.59 -22.29
C ALA A 32 -1.13 -3.33 -22.86
N LEU A 33 -2.26 -2.63 -23.05
CA LEU A 33 -3.45 -3.19 -23.72
C LEU A 33 -3.21 -3.21 -25.24
N ASP A 34 -2.38 -4.15 -25.68
CA ASP A 34 -1.99 -4.35 -27.08
C ASP A 34 -3.14 -5.04 -27.84
N GLY A 35 -3.69 -4.43 -28.89
CA GLY A 35 -4.40 -5.21 -29.93
C GLY A 35 -5.54 -4.57 -30.69
N GLU A 36 -6.37 -3.73 -30.07
CA GLU A 36 -7.40 -2.97 -30.78
C GLU A 36 -7.41 -1.56 -30.21
N VAL A 37 -6.98 -0.56 -30.99
CA VAL A 37 -7.24 0.84 -30.67
C VAL A 37 -8.75 1.00 -30.72
N TYR A 38 -9.41 0.77 -29.59
CA TYR A 38 -10.81 1.08 -29.43
C TYR A 38 -10.93 2.61 -29.46
N ASP A 39 -11.81 3.11 -30.33
CA ASP A 39 -12.12 4.52 -30.43
C ASP A 39 -12.72 4.96 -29.08
N GLY A 40 -11.92 5.61 -28.22
CA GLY A 40 -12.31 6.03 -26.88
C GLY A 40 -11.32 5.77 -25.75
N TYR A 41 -10.23 5.01 -25.96
CA TYR A 41 -9.23 4.78 -24.90
C TYR A 41 -8.56 6.07 -24.42
N GLU A 42 -8.30 7.03 -25.32
CA GLU A 42 -7.70 8.31 -24.94
C GLU A 42 -8.63 9.14 -24.04
N ASP A 43 -9.94 9.17 -24.35
CA ASP A 43 -10.95 9.87 -23.55
C ASP A 43 -11.16 9.20 -22.18
N GLU A 44 -11.14 7.86 -22.16
CA GLU A 44 -11.24 7.07 -20.93
C GLU A 44 -10.00 7.27 -20.04
N LEU A 45 -8.81 7.24 -20.63
CA LEU A 45 -7.56 7.54 -19.93
C LEU A 45 -7.60 8.94 -19.33
N ASP A 46 -7.94 9.98 -20.12
CA ASP A 46 -8.03 11.36 -19.63
C ASP A 46 -9.04 11.50 -18.47
N THR A 47 -10.16 10.76 -18.55
CA THR A 47 -11.15 10.69 -17.47
C THR A 47 -10.53 10.13 -16.19
N ILE A 48 -9.87 8.97 -16.25
CA ILE A 48 -9.21 8.36 -15.09
C ILE A 48 -8.15 9.30 -14.51
N GLN A 49 -7.31 9.89 -15.37
CA GLN A 49 -6.26 10.84 -14.97
C GLN A 49 -6.87 12.07 -14.27
N THR A 50 -7.98 12.59 -14.77
CA THR A 50 -8.71 13.69 -14.14
C THR A 50 -9.29 13.28 -12.78
N LEU A 51 -9.85 12.08 -12.66
CA LEU A 51 -10.39 11.57 -11.40
C LEU A 51 -9.29 11.36 -10.34
N ILE A 52 -8.12 10.85 -10.72
CA ILE A 52 -6.93 10.75 -9.84
C ILE A 52 -6.52 12.13 -9.34
N SER A 53 -6.42 13.11 -10.25
CA SER A 53 -6.05 14.49 -9.92
C SER A 53 -7.05 15.14 -8.95
N ASN A 54 -8.33 14.89 -9.15
CA ASN A 54 -9.43 15.37 -8.32
C ASN A 54 -9.64 14.56 -7.04
N GLN A 55 -8.84 13.51 -6.81
CA GLN A 55 -8.95 12.62 -5.64
C GLN A 55 -10.34 11.96 -5.53
N ALA A 56 -10.97 11.70 -6.67
CA ALA A 56 -12.35 11.24 -6.78
C ALA A 56 -12.45 9.71 -6.66
N VAL A 57 -12.08 9.18 -5.48
CA VAL A 57 -11.97 7.73 -5.21
C VAL A 57 -13.25 6.95 -5.55
N ILE A 58 -14.43 7.48 -5.20
CA ILE A 58 -15.71 6.79 -5.45
C ILE A 58 -15.95 6.65 -6.95
N ALA A 59 -15.68 7.69 -7.74
CA ALA A 59 -15.85 7.64 -9.18
C ALA A 59 -14.84 6.71 -9.88
N LEU A 60 -13.63 6.58 -9.32
CA LEU A 60 -12.64 5.60 -9.80
C LEU A 60 -13.09 4.16 -9.52
N GLU A 61 -13.60 3.88 -8.32
CA GLU A 61 -14.11 2.56 -7.92
C GLU A 61 -15.36 2.14 -8.69
N ASP A 62 -16.30 3.08 -8.91
CA ASP A 62 -17.58 2.82 -9.60
C ASP A 62 -17.42 2.67 -11.12
N GLY A 63 -16.27 3.04 -11.69
CA GLY A 63 -16.05 3.05 -13.13
C GLY A 63 -15.79 1.65 -13.71
N PHE A 64 -16.20 1.46 -14.97
CA PHE A 64 -15.91 0.24 -15.74
C PHE A 64 -14.85 0.54 -16.78
N TRP A 65 -13.58 0.40 -16.37
CA TRP A 65 -12.44 0.92 -17.11
C TRP A 65 -11.82 -0.12 -18.03
N ALA A 66 -11.52 0.27 -19.27
CA ALA A 66 -10.90 -0.59 -20.27
C ALA A 66 -11.61 -1.96 -20.38
N ASN A 67 -12.93 -1.92 -20.53
CA ASN A 67 -13.77 -3.12 -20.55
C ASN A 67 -13.63 -4.04 -19.33
N GLY A 68 -13.30 -3.48 -18.15
CA GLY A 68 -13.14 -4.20 -16.89
C GLY A 68 -11.73 -4.75 -16.65
N GLU A 69 -10.78 -4.46 -17.53
CA GLU A 69 -9.39 -4.88 -17.35
C GLU A 69 -8.67 -4.08 -16.27
N LEU A 70 -9.11 -2.84 -16.02
CA LEU A 70 -8.59 -2.00 -14.96
C LEU A 70 -9.60 -1.90 -13.82
N THR A 71 -9.20 -2.40 -12.65
CA THR A 71 -10.02 -2.36 -11.44
C THR A 71 -9.35 -1.47 -10.41
N PHE A 72 -10.15 -0.57 -9.82
CA PHE A 72 -9.76 0.23 -8.68
C PHE A 72 -10.62 -0.18 -7.49
N THR A 73 -9.99 -0.44 -6.36
CA THR A 73 -10.70 -0.80 -5.13
C THR A 73 -10.49 0.30 -4.10
N ARG A 74 -11.57 0.83 -3.51
CA ARG A 74 -11.41 1.82 -2.45
C ARG A 74 -10.84 1.16 -1.20
N VAL A 75 -9.79 1.77 -0.65
CA VAL A 75 -9.24 1.36 0.64
C VAL A 75 -9.83 2.23 1.74
N LYS A 76 -10.52 1.60 2.70
CA LYS A 76 -11.06 2.29 3.86
C LYS A 76 -9.94 2.62 4.84
N GLU A 77 -10.12 3.71 5.57
CA GLU A 77 -9.11 4.18 6.53
C GLU A 77 -8.79 3.15 7.64
N ASN A 78 -9.77 2.32 8.03
CA ASN A 78 -9.56 1.23 9.00
C ASN A 78 -8.88 0.00 8.40
N GLU A 79 -8.79 -0.12 7.08
CA GLU A 79 -8.06 -1.19 6.38
C GLU A 79 -6.58 -0.83 6.24
N MET A 80 -6.19 0.42 6.51
CA MET A 80 -4.79 0.84 6.58
C MET A 80 -4.13 0.35 7.86
N LEU A 81 -3.04 -0.39 7.75
CA LEU A 81 -2.42 -1.05 8.91
C LEU A 81 -1.99 -0.04 9.99
N VAL A 82 -1.33 1.07 9.62
CA VAL A 82 -0.87 2.08 10.58
C VAL A 82 -2.02 2.67 11.40
N VAL A 83 -3.13 2.99 10.72
CA VAL A 83 -4.30 3.58 11.35
C VAL A 83 -4.98 2.56 12.25
N ALA A 84 -5.13 1.32 11.78
CA ALA A 84 -5.75 0.25 12.54
C ALA A 84 -4.94 -0.06 13.81
N LEU A 85 -3.61 -0.13 13.71
CA LEU A 85 -2.72 -0.34 14.84
C LEU A 85 -2.81 0.81 15.86
N CYS A 86 -2.78 2.06 15.41
CA CYS A 86 -2.93 3.22 16.29
C CYS A 86 -4.29 3.25 16.99
N LYS A 87 -5.38 2.95 16.27
CA LYS A 87 -6.74 2.87 16.84
C LYS A 87 -6.88 1.74 17.86
N ALA A 88 -6.17 0.64 17.66
CA ALA A 88 -6.09 -0.49 18.60
C ALA A 88 -5.14 -0.23 19.80
N GLY A 89 -4.49 0.94 19.86
CA GLY A 89 -3.64 1.36 20.97
C GLY A 89 -2.22 0.80 20.92
N TYR A 90 -1.75 0.33 19.77
CA TYR A 90 -0.35 -0.05 19.59
C TYR A 90 0.55 1.19 19.45
N LYS A 91 1.80 1.07 19.93
CA LYS A 91 2.84 2.07 19.64
C LYS A 91 3.41 1.76 18.25
N VAL A 92 3.28 2.71 17.34
CA VAL A 92 3.68 2.57 15.93
C VAL A 92 4.61 3.70 15.53
N GLU A 93 5.66 3.38 14.76
CA GLU A 93 6.58 4.34 14.15
C GLU A 93 6.74 4.01 12.66
N GLU A 94 6.57 4.99 11.78
CA GLU A 94 6.74 4.84 10.33
C GLU A 94 8.16 5.25 9.91
N SER A 95 8.75 4.55 8.94
CA SER A 95 10.01 4.98 8.35
C SER A 95 9.79 6.10 7.33
N ASN A 96 10.59 7.15 7.42
CA ASN A 96 10.63 8.20 6.39
C ASN A 96 11.38 7.78 5.12
N ALA A 97 12.11 6.67 5.15
CA ALA A 97 13.03 6.26 4.08
C ALA A 97 12.53 5.04 3.29
N SER A 98 11.51 4.35 3.78
CA SER A 98 11.05 3.08 3.25
C SER A 98 9.60 2.82 3.65
N ARG A 99 8.87 1.99 2.87
CA ARG A 99 7.55 1.50 3.26
C ARG A 99 7.69 0.46 4.38
N SER A 100 7.93 0.94 5.59
CA SER A 100 8.14 0.11 6.76
C SER A 100 7.47 0.71 7.98
N ILE A 101 6.81 -0.15 8.73
CA ILE A 101 6.17 0.16 10.00
C ILE A 101 6.88 -0.61 11.11
N TYR A 102 7.22 0.07 12.20
CA TYR A 102 7.72 -0.53 13.43
C TYR A 102 6.61 -0.51 14.45
N VAL A 103 6.31 -1.66 15.06
CA VAL A 103 5.23 -1.80 16.03
C VAL A 103 5.67 -2.64 17.22
N ILE A 104 5.29 -2.21 18.43
CA ILE A 104 5.48 -3.02 19.63
C ILE A 104 4.28 -3.96 19.79
N ASN A 105 4.51 -5.26 19.68
CA ASN A 105 3.47 -6.28 19.77
C ASN A 105 2.96 -6.48 21.22
N ASP A 106 1.97 -7.35 21.40
CA ASP A 106 1.35 -7.66 22.70
C ASP A 106 2.34 -8.25 23.72
N ASN A 107 3.47 -8.80 23.26
CA ASN A 107 4.55 -9.35 24.10
C ASN A 107 5.65 -8.32 24.43
N GLY A 108 5.53 -7.07 23.98
CA GLY A 108 6.54 -6.03 24.18
C GLY A 108 7.73 -6.13 23.22
N GLN A 109 7.63 -6.91 22.14
CA GLN A 109 8.67 -7.06 21.13
C GLN A 109 8.46 -6.09 19.98
N GLU A 110 9.54 -5.52 19.45
CA GLU A 110 9.48 -4.71 18.24
C GLU A 110 9.41 -5.59 16.99
N ILE A 111 8.39 -5.34 16.18
CA ILE A 111 8.15 -5.98 14.90
C ILE A 111 8.33 -4.94 13.80
N ARG A 112 9.19 -5.23 12.83
CA ARG A 112 9.28 -4.47 11.58
C ARG A 112 8.42 -5.14 10.53
N ILE A 113 7.45 -4.42 10.00
CA ILE A 113 6.58 -4.84 8.90
C ILE A 113 6.98 -4.04 7.66
N SER A 114 7.33 -4.70 6.56
CA SER A 114 7.80 -4.00 5.34
C SER A 114 7.55 -4.82 4.08
N ASP A 115 7.47 -4.16 2.93
CA ASP A 115 7.48 -4.74 1.59
C ASP A 115 8.84 -5.30 1.13
N HIS A 116 9.94 -5.03 1.85
CA HIS A 116 11.27 -5.52 1.49
C HIS A 116 12.15 -5.84 2.70
N LYS A 117 13.09 -6.77 2.49
CA LYS A 117 14.17 -7.03 3.45
C LYS A 117 15.10 -5.82 3.53
N ARG A 118 15.47 -5.46 4.75
CA ARG A 118 16.45 -4.38 4.95
C ARG A 118 17.78 -4.77 4.29
N PRO A 119 18.41 -3.90 3.47
CA PRO A 119 19.75 -4.16 2.96
C PRO A 119 20.73 -4.28 4.13
N ALA A 120 21.58 -5.29 4.14
CA ALA A 120 22.63 -5.41 5.15
C ALA A 120 23.65 -4.26 4.95
N PHE A 121 23.80 -3.37 5.94
CA PHE A 121 24.85 -2.33 5.90
C PHE A 121 26.05 -2.78 6.72
N GLN A 122 27.24 -2.69 6.12
CA GLN A 122 28.49 -2.78 6.86
C GLN A 122 28.67 -1.51 7.69
N THR A 123 28.85 -1.65 9.01
CA THR A 123 29.43 -0.55 9.78
C THR A 123 30.92 -0.43 9.44
N ILE A 124 31.44 0.81 9.49
CA ILE A 124 32.88 1.09 9.37
C ILE A 124 33.57 0.39 10.55
N GLY A 125 34.10 -0.81 10.32
CA GLY A 125 34.63 -1.69 11.37
C GLY A 125 34.37 -3.19 11.16
N GLY A 126 33.54 -3.58 10.18
CA GLY A 126 33.39 -5.00 9.79
C GLY A 126 32.43 -5.82 10.66
N SER A 127 31.71 -5.17 11.58
CA SER A 127 30.64 -5.81 12.38
C SER A 127 29.27 -5.49 11.79
N TYR A 128 28.50 -6.51 11.44
CA TYR A 128 27.07 -6.37 11.20
C TYR A 128 26.39 -6.19 12.55
N SER A 129 25.81 -5.02 12.82
CA SER A 129 24.94 -4.83 13.98
C SER A 129 23.51 -5.03 13.53
N ASP A 130 23.00 -6.24 13.70
CA ASP A 130 21.58 -6.51 13.54
C ASP A 130 20.85 -5.84 14.71
N HIS A 131 19.97 -4.88 14.41
CA HIS A 131 18.97 -4.47 15.38
C HIS A 131 18.07 -5.68 15.59
N ASP A 132 17.91 -6.09 16.85
CA ASP A 132 17.19 -7.32 17.23
C ASP A 132 15.67 -7.06 17.15
N TYR A 133 15.12 -7.03 15.94
CA TYR A 133 13.68 -6.97 15.68
C TYR A 133 13.23 -8.22 14.92
N THR A 134 11.98 -8.62 15.15
CA THR A 134 11.34 -9.63 14.30
C THR A 134 10.84 -8.96 13.03
N GLU A 135 11.16 -9.54 11.87
CA GLU A 135 10.81 -8.98 10.56
C GLU A 135 9.65 -9.76 9.92
N VAL A 136 8.65 -9.02 9.46
CA VAL A 136 7.53 -9.52 8.66
C VAL A 136 7.62 -8.86 7.29
N ILE A 137 7.92 -9.65 6.26
CA ILE A 137 7.90 -9.21 4.87
C ILE A 137 6.51 -9.44 4.30
N VAL A 138 5.97 -8.38 3.70
CA VAL A 138 4.61 -8.31 3.17
C VAL A 138 4.69 -8.39 1.66
N GLU A 139 3.94 -9.31 1.07
CA GLU A 139 3.77 -9.42 -0.38
C GLU A 139 2.55 -8.60 -0.80
N ASP A 140 2.63 -7.94 -1.96
CA ASP A 140 1.51 -7.18 -2.55
C ASP A 140 0.86 -6.17 -1.59
N ASN A 141 1.67 -5.58 -0.69
CA ASN A 141 1.26 -4.66 0.39
C ASN A 141 0.09 -5.14 1.27
N THR A 142 -0.27 -6.42 1.22
CA THR A 142 -1.46 -6.96 1.87
C THR A 142 -1.08 -7.87 3.01
N ILE A 143 -1.63 -7.60 4.19
CA ILE A 143 -1.29 -8.29 5.44
C ILE A 143 -2.55 -8.92 6.00
N THR A 144 -2.53 -10.23 6.14
CA THR A 144 -3.66 -10.95 6.76
C THR A 144 -3.63 -10.82 8.29
N ASN A 145 -4.81 -10.77 8.90
CA ASN A 145 -4.97 -10.81 10.35
C ASN A 145 -4.27 -12.03 10.98
N LYS A 146 -4.32 -13.16 10.27
CA LYS A 146 -3.63 -14.40 10.69
C LYS A 146 -2.13 -14.17 10.86
N LEU A 147 -1.49 -13.48 9.92
CA LEU A 147 -0.06 -13.16 10.00
C LEU A 147 0.24 -12.21 11.17
N LEU A 148 -0.61 -11.20 11.38
CA LEU A 148 -0.49 -10.27 12.51
C LEU A 148 -0.61 -10.99 13.85
N ARG A 149 -1.60 -11.87 14.01
CA ARG A 149 -1.78 -12.68 15.23
C ARG A 149 -0.59 -13.59 15.50
N ASN A 150 -0.04 -14.22 14.46
CA ASN A 150 1.16 -15.05 14.59
C ASN A 150 2.38 -14.27 15.09
N ASN A 151 2.40 -12.95 14.90
CA ASN A 151 3.46 -12.04 15.36
C ASN A 151 3.08 -11.27 16.64
N GLY A 152 2.02 -11.69 17.34
CA GLY A 152 1.60 -11.10 18.62
C GLY A 152 0.84 -9.79 18.48
N ILE A 153 0.19 -9.53 17.35
CA ILE A 153 -0.68 -8.38 17.14
C ILE A 153 -2.13 -8.90 17.06
N SER A 154 -2.80 -8.96 18.21
CA SER A 154 -4.09 -9.65 18.35
C SER A 154 -5.34 -8.76 18.38
N LYS A 155 -5.18 -7.45 18.59
CA LYS A 155 -6.32 -6.52 18.80
C LYS A 155 -6.98 -5.99 17.51
N LEU A 156 -6.54 -6.51 16.35
CA LEU A 156 -7.05 -6.15 15.03
C LEU A 156 -8.16 -7.11 14.60
N GLU A 157 -9.22 -6.60 13.98
CA GLU A 157 -10.46 -7.36 13.69
C GLU A 157 -10.69 -7.67 12.21
N GLU A 158 -10.22 -6.80 11.30
CA GLU A 158 -10.41 -6.99 9.85
C GLU A 158 -9.60 -8.18 9.35
N GLU A 159 -10.08 -8.86 8.30
CA GLU A 159 -9.40 -10.04 7.73
C GLU A 159 -8.05 -9.71 7.10
N CYS A 160 -7.95 -8.53 6.47
CA CYS A 160 -6.74 -8.02 5.83
C CYS A 160 -6.54 -6.53 6.10
N TYR A 161 -5.30 -6.10 5.95
CA TYR A 161 -4.85 -4.73 6.07
C TYR A 161 -3.85 -4.40 4.97
N TYR A 162 -3.73 -3.12 4.63
CA TYR A 162 -2.80 -2.61 3.64
C TYR A 162 -1.63 -1.86 4.28
N LEU A 163 -0.43 -2.11 3.77
CA LEU A 163 0.77 -1.32 4.00
C LEU A 163 0.74 -0.12 3.03
N SER A 164 1.03 1.09 3.52
CA SER A 164 1.22 2.30 2.69
C SER A 164 2.60 2.90 2.83
#